data_AF-A0A9E5WMT3-F1
#
_entry.id   AF-A0A9E5WMT3-F1
#
_cell.length_a   1.000
_cell.length_b   1.000
_cell.length_c   1.000
_cell.angle_alpha   90.00
_cell.angle_beta   90.00
_cell.angle_gamma   90.00
#
_symmetry.space_group_name_H-M   'P 1'
#
loop_
_entity.id
_entity.type
_entity.pdbx_description
1 polymer ?
#
loop_
_entity_poly.entity_id
_entity_poly.type
_entity_poly.pdbx_seq_one_letter_code
_entity_poly.pdbx_strand_id
1 'polypeptide(L)'
;MTRLGKALAVFVLLASLAFMGFALVNSAGGINWDAEKALLERDYIFELSSGEAVLWTVKRRRDQETVGSPTPVLAQAIIAAREDQIAAQKEQIAQLEERIPRLQAQIEEASKLIQIDQKGMEQRTKELQEELRQQQARIDQIAKDGDRVAQEALTLRKEAQRRREDVYRLRSQLEELRTDAYRLSEQKKRLQDLLTRIDGVNERLERRKRQLEAAAKPAYE
;
A
#
# COMPACT_ATOMS: atom_id res chain seq x y z
N MET A 1 -12.32 -114.10 0.34
CA MET A 1 -12.16 -112.69 -0.06
C MET A 1 -10.68 -112.42 -0.35
N THR A 2 -10.32 -112.15 -1.60
CA THR A 2 -8.92 -111.99 -2.04
C THR A 2 -8.34 -110.66 -1.57
N ARG A 3 -7.05 -110.66 -1.17
CA ARG A 3 -6.35 -109.49 -0.56
C ARG A 3 -6.39 -108.22 -1.42
N LEU A 4 -6.51 -108.36 -2.75
CA LEU A 4 -6.68 -107.27 -3.71
C LEU A 4 -7.98 -106.47 -3.51
N GLY A 5 -9.09 -107.12 -3.17
CA GLY A 5 -10.37 -106.43 -2.94
C GLY A 5 -10.36 -105.54 -1.69
N LYS A 6 -9.60 -105.93 -0.66
CA LYS A 6 -9.45 -105.12 0.57
C LYS A 6 -8.59 -103.87 0.33
N ALA A 7 -7.50 -104.00 -0.44
CA ALA A 7 -6.65 -102.86 -0.79
C ALA A 7 -7.40 -101.84 -1.67
N LEU A 8 -8.20 -102.33 -2.63
CA LEU A 8 -9.00 -101.47 -3.49
C LEU A 8 -10.10 -100.73 -2.71
N ALA A 9 -10.74 -101.39 -1.74
CA ALA A 9 -11.73 -100.76 -0.87
C ALA A 9 -11.12 -99.64 0.00
N VAL A 10 -9.93 -99.85 0.57
CA VAL A 10 -9.23 -98.83 1.37
C VAL A 10 -8.84 -97.63 0.50
N PHE A 11 -8.35 -97.87 -0.72
CA PHE A 11 -8.01 -96.79 -1.65
C PHE A 11 -9.23 -95.98 -2.09
N VAL A 12 -10.35 -96.64 -2.44
CA VAL A 12 -11.60 -95.95 -2.80
C VAL A 12 -12.13 -95.13 -1.64
N LEU A 13 -12.03 -95.62 -0.41
CA LEU A 13 -12.49 -94.91 0.78
C LEU A 13 -11.62 -93.68 1.08
N LEU A 14 -10.30 -93.78 0.91
CA LEU A 14 -9.37 -92.64 1.02
C LEU A 14 -9.58 -91.60 -0.10
N ALA A 15 -9.75 -92.05 -1.34
CA ALA A 15 -10.05 -91.17 -2.46
C ALA A 15 -11.39 -90.45 -2.26
N SER A 16 -12.42 -91.15 -1.80
CA SER A 16 -13.72 -90.55 -1.49
C SER A 16 -13.65 -89.55 -0.34
N LEU A 17 -12.84 -89.81 0.69
CA LEU A 17 -12.58 -88.86 1.78
C LEU A 17 -11.82 -87.62 1.29
N ALA A 18 -10.85 -87.79 0.39
CA ALA A 18 -10.12 -86.66 -0.19
C ALA A 18 -11.02 -85.80 -1.09
N PHE A 19 -11.86 -86.43 -1.93
CA PHE A 19 -12.85 -85.71 -2.73
C PHE A 19 -13.93 -85.05 -1.88
N MET A 20 -14.35 -85.68 -0.77
CA MET A 20 -15.28 -85.07 0.18
C MET A 20 -14.63 -83.89 0.92
N GLY A 21 -13.35 -83.99 1.29
CA GLY A 21 -12.59 -82.88 1.87
C GLY A 21 -12.45 -81.70 0.91
N PHE A 22 -12.14 -81.96 -0.37
CA PHE A 22 -12.08 -80.92 -1.39
C PHE A 22 -13.46 -80.30 -1.67
N ALA A 23 -14.52 -81.12 -1.71
CA ALA A 23 -15.89 -80.64 -1.87
C ALA A 23 -16.33 -79.76 -0.68
N LEU A 24 -15.98 -80.15 0.56
CA LEU A 24 -16.28 -79.38 1.75
C LEU A 24 -15.56 -78.02 1.74
N VAL A 25 -14.27 -77.98 1.42
CA VAL A 25 -13.50 -76.72 1.30
C VAL A 25 -14.06 -75.83 0.19
N ASN A 26 -14.42 -76.40 -0.97
CA ASN A 26 -15.03 -75.64 -2.05
C ASN A 26 -16.44 -75.13 -1.70
N SER A 27 -17.20 -75.88 -0.89
CA SER A 27 -18.56 -75.49 -0.47
C SER A 27 -18.58 -74.44 0.65
N ALA A 28 -17.60 -74.46 1.56
CA ALA A 28 -17.57 -73.60 2.74
C ALA A 28 -16.55 -72.45 2.65
N GLY A 29 -15.59 -72.53 1.73
CA GLY A 29 -14.51 -71.56 1.56
C GLY A 29 -14.61 -70.69 0.29
N GLY A 30 -15.71 -70.78 -0.47
CA GLY A 30 -15.93 -69.92 -1.63
C GLY A 30 -16.06 -68.45 -1.23
N ILE A 31 -15.53 -67.55 -2.07
CA ILE A 31 -15.72 -66.10 -1.91
C ILE A 31 -17.21 -65.81 -1.89
N ASN A 32 -17.66 -65.03 -0.90
CA ASN A 32 -19.04 -64.58 -0.83
C ASN A 32 -19.28 -63.50 -1.90
N TRP A 33 -19.65 -63.93 -3.10
CA TRP A 33 -19.91 -63.08 -4.25
C TRP A 33 -21.08 -62.11 -4.02
N ASP A 34 -22.05 -62.46 -3.19
CA ASP A 34 -23.16 -61.56 -2.85
C ASP A 34 -22.69 -60.38 -1.99
N ALA A 35 -21.77 -60.62 -1.05
CA ALA A 35 -21.13 -59.55 -0.28
C ALA A 35 -20.24 -58.67 -1.17
N GLU A 36 -19.51 -59.28 -2.11
CA GLU A 36 -18.63 -58.56 -3.04
C GLU A 36 -19.42 -57.69 -4.03
N LYS A 37 -20.56 -58.20 -4.50
CA LYS A 37 -21.55 -57.46 -5.29
C LYS A 37 -22.05 -56.23 -4.54
N ALA A 38 -22.46 -56.40 -3.28
CA ALA A 38 -22.98 -55.30 -2.45
C ALA A 38 -21.96 -54.15 -2.28
N LEU A 39 -20.66 -54.45 -2.25
CA LEU A 39 -19.62 -53.42 -2.21
C LEU A 39 -19.50 -52.63 -3.51
N LEU A 40 -19.74 -53.28 -4.64
CA LEU A 40 -19.66 -52.68 -5.98
C LEU A 40 -20.96 -52.00 -6.41
N GLU A 41 -22.09 -52.33 -5.79
CA GLU A 41 -23.40 -51.76 -6.09
C GLU A 41 -23.45 -50.23 -5.94
N ARG A 42 -22.50 -49.63 -5.21
CA ARG A 42 -22.37 -48.16 -5.12
C ARG A 42 -22.09 -47.52 -6.48
N ASP A 43 -21.23 -48.14 -7.28
CA ASP A 43 -20.70 -47.58 -8.54
C ASP A 43 -21.16 -48.37 -9.78
N TYR A 44 -21.65 -49.60 -9.59
CA TYR A 44 -22.10 -50.51 -10.64
C TYR A 44 -23.52 -51.04 -10.36
N ILE A 45 -24.23 -51.44 -11.42
CA ILE A 45 -25.58 -52.01 -11.38
C ILE A 45 -25.49 -53.40 -12.00
N PHE A 46 -25.97 -54.40 -11.27
CA PHE A 46 -26.00 -55.79 -11.71
C PHE A 46 -27.45 -56.18 -12.04
N GLU A 47 -27.73 -56.43 -13.31
CA GLU A 47 -29.05 -56.84 -13.79
C GLU A 47 -29.03 -58.31 -14.21
N LEU A 48 -30.14 -59.01 -13.95
CA LEU A 48 -30.37 -60.38 -14.36
C LEU A 48 -31.42 -60.39 -15.47
N SER A 49 -31.10 -60.89 -16.66
CA SER A 49 -32.09 -61.04 -17.72
C SER A 49 -33.09 -62.15 -17.38
N SER A 50 -34.39 -61.88 -17.54
CA SER A 50 -35.45 -62.88 -17.40
C SER A 50 -35.81 -63.43 -18.79
N GLY A 51 -35.34 -64.64 -19.09
CA GLY A 51 -35.54 -65.33 -20.38
C GLY A 51 -34.96 -66.75 -20.36
N GLU A 52 -34.97 -67.43 -21.51
CA GLU A 52 -34.55 -68.84 -21.68
C GLU A 52 -33.06 -69.08 -21.34
N ALA A 53 -32.23 -68.02 -21.35
CA ALA A 53 -30.88 -68.00 -20.80
C ALA A 53 -30.74 -66.88 -19.76
N VAL A 54 -30.53 -67.26 -18.49
CA VAL A 54 -30.33 -66.34 -17.37
C VAL A 54 -28.90 -65.80 -17.43
N LEU A 55 -28.74 -64.52 -17.80
CA LEU A 55 -27.44 -63.85 -17.95
C LEU A 55 -27.36 -62.65 -17.01
N TRP A 56 -26.23 -62.52 -16.33
CA TRP A 56 -25.84 -61.34 -15.56
C TRP A 56 -25.20 -60.31 -16.48
N THR A 57 -25.71 -59.08 -16.43
CA THR A 57 -25.12 -57.91 -17.09
C THR A 57 -24.72 -56.88 -16.05
N VAL A 58 -23.51 -56.34 -16.19
CA VAL A 58 -23.02 -55.25 -15.35
C VAL A 58 -23.09 -53.96 -16.13
N LYS A 59 -23.64 -52.92 -15.52
CA LYS A 59 -23.62 -51.56 -16.05
C LYS A 59 -22.94 -50.64 -15.06
N ARG A 60 -22.15 -49.68 -15.52
CA ARG A 60 -21.62 -48.64 -14.64
C ARG A 60 -22.74 -47.65 -14.32
N ARG A 61 -22.88 -47.25 -13.05
CA ARG A 61 -24.03 -46.46 -12.57
C ARG A 61 -24.05 -45.03 -13.13
N ARG A 62 -22.90 -44.47 -13.48
CA ARG A 62 -22.74 -43.07 -13.92
C ARG A 62 -23.23 -42.82 -15.35
N ASP A 63 -22.95 -43.74 -16.26
CA ASP A 63 -23.14 -43.63 -17.72
C ASP A 63 -24.02 -44.76 -18.29
N GLN A 64 -24.40 -45.74 -17.47
CA GLN A 64 -25.17 -46.93 -17.84
C GLN A 64 -24.50 -47.79 -18.93
N GLU A 65 -23.21 -47.60 -19.17
CA GLU A 65 -22.45 -48.38 -20.13
C GLU A 65 -22.28 -49.81 -19.62
N THR A 66 -22.41 -50.79 -20.53
CA THR A 66 -22.27 -52.21 -20.19
C THR A 66 -20.80 -52.57 -20.05
N VAL A 67 -20.44 -53.13 -18.90
CA VAL A 67 -19.08 -53.50 -18.55
C VAL A 67 -18.89 -55.00 -18.77
N GLY A 68 -18.02 -55.35 -19.72
CA GLY A 68 -17.76 -56.74 -20.10
C GLY A 68 -18.87 -57.37 -20.94
N SER A 69 -18.84 -58.70 -21.05
CA SER A 69 -19.87 -59.48 -21.77
C SER A 69 -20.92 -60.05 -20.80
N PRO A 70 -22.20 -60.18 -21.23
CA PRO A 70 -23.23 -60.86 -20.44
C PRO A 70 -22.80 -62.30 -20.10
N THR A 71 -22.89 -62.70 -18.84
CA THR A 71 -22.36 -63.99 -18.37
C THR A 71 -23.35 -64.72 -17.47
N PRO A 72 -23.47 -66.06 -17.56
CA PRO A 72 -24.38 -66.82 -16.69
C PRO A 72 -23.88 -66.90 -15.23
N VAL A 73 -22.64 -66.48 -14.95
CA VAL A 73 -21.98 -66.61 -13.65
C VAL A 73 -21.78 -65.24 -13.00
N LEU A 74 -22.39 -65.02 -11.83
CA LEU A 74 -22.30 -63.76 -11.08
C LEU A 74 -20.84 -63.36 -10.77
N ALA A 75 -19.99 -64.32 -10.43
CA ALA A 75 -18.57 -64.07 -10.17
C ALA A 75 -17.85 -63.43 -11.36
N GLN A 76 -18.17 -63.85 -12.59
CA GLN A 76 -17.54 -63.31 -13.80
C GLN A 76 -17.98 -61.86 -14.06
N ALA A 77 -19.25 -61.56 -13.81
CA ALA A 77 -19.78 -60.20 -13.84
C ALA A 77 -19.08 -59.30 -12.80
N ILE A 78 -18.90 -59.77 -11.56
CA ILE A 78 -18.19 -59.03 -10.50
C ILE A 78 -16.72 -58.77 -10.86
N ILE A 79 -16.03 -59.78 -11.42
CA ILE A 79 -14.64 -59.64 -11.85
C ILE A 79 -14.53 -58.58 -12.96
N ALA A 80 -15.43 -58.59 -13.95
CA ALA A 80 -15.45 -57.57 -15.01
C ALA A 80 -15.65 -56.15 -14.45
N ALA A 81 -16.53 -55.98 -13.46
CA ALA A 81 -16.73 -54.70 -12.77
C ALA A 81 -15.46 -54.23 -12.02
N ARG A 82 -14.76 -55.16 -11.36
CA ARG A 82 -13.49 -54.87 -10.66
C ARG A 82 -12.37 -54.50 -11.63
N GLU A 83 -12.27 -55.20 -12.75
CA GLU A 83 -11.28 -54.90 -13.80
C GLU A 83 -11.49 -53.51 -14.39
N ASP A 84 -12.75 -53.13 -14.68
CA ASP A 84 -13.11 -51.79 -15.13
C ASP A 84 -12.75 -50.71 -14.08
N GLN A 85 -13.07 -50.95 -12.81
CA GLN A 85 -12.73 -50.03 -11.72
C GLN A 85 -11.22 -49.82 -11.61
N ILE A 86 -10.44 -50.91 -11.70
CA ILE A 86 -8.97 -50.86 -11.67
C ILE A 86 -8.43 -50.13 -12.90
N ALA A 87 -9.00 -50.36 -14.08
CA ALA A 87 -8.59 -49.67 -15.31
C ALA A 87 -8.84 -48.15 -15.21
N ALA A 88 -10.04 -47.75 -14.75
CA ALA A 88 -10.37 -46.34 -14.55
C ALA A 88 -9.49 -45.67 -13.50
N GLN A 89 -9.18 -46.36 -12.40
CA GLN A 89 -8.26 -45.84 -11.38
C GLN A 89 -6.83 -45.72 -11.91
N LYS A 90 -6.34 -46.69 -12.69
CA LYS A 90 -5.02 -46.61 -13.33
C LYS A 90 -4.93 -45.44 -14.30
N GLU A 91 -5.99 -45.19 -15.07
CA GLU A 91 -6.04 -44.05 -15.98
C GLU A 91 -5.99 -42.72 -15.21
N GLN A 92 -6.77 -42.59 -14.12
CA GLN A 92 -6.72 -41.41 -13.27
C GLN A 92 -5.33 -41.20 -12.64
N ILE A 93 -4.71 -42.28 -12.16
CA ILE A 93 -3.34 -42.22 -11.62
C ILE A 93 -2.38 -41.74 -12.70
N ALA A 94 -2.42 -42.31 -13.91
CA ALA A 94 -1.56 -41.89 -15.01
C ALA A 94 -1.77 -40.41 -15.37
N GLN A 95 -3.02 -39.94 -15.44
CA GLN A 95 -3.32 -38.52 -15.70
C GLN A 95 -2.80 -37.60 -14.58
N LEU A 96 -2.89 -38.02 -13.32
CA LEU A 96 -2.37 -37.25 -12.20
C LEU A 96 -0.84 -37.25 -12.16
N GLU A 97 -0.21 -38.39 -12.43
CA GLU A 97 1.25 -38.53 -12.53
C GLU A 97 1.84 -37.65 -13.63
N GLU A 98 1.12 -37.42 -14.73
CA GLU A 98 1.53 -36.45 -15.77
C GLU A 98 1.37 -35.00 -15.30
N ARG A 99 0.31 -34.68 -14.56
CA ARG A 99 -0.01 -33.29 -14.16
C ARG A 99 0.83 -32.79 -13.00
N ILE A 100 1.17 -33.65 -12.04
CA ILE A 100 1.97 -33.31 -10.86
C ILE A 100 3.29 -32.61 -11.22
N PRO A 101 4.16 -33.15 -12.09
CA PRO A 101 5.45 -32.52 -12.39
C PRO A 101 5.27 -31.17 -13.09
N ARG A 102 4.26 -31.04 -13.97
CA ARG A 102 3.94 -29.77 -14.63
C ARG A 102 3.53 -28.70 -13.62
N LEU A 103 2.67 -29.04 -12.67
CA LEU A 103 2.25 -28.11 -11.61
C LEU A 103 3.39 -27.77 -10.66
N GLN A 104 4.25 -28.74 -10.31
CA GLN A 104 5.44 -28.50 -9.51
C GLN A 104 6.39 -27.50 -10.19
N ALA A 105 6.66 -27.66 -11.49
CA ALA A 105 7.47 -26.72 -12.26
C ALA A 105 6.87 -25.30 -12.26
N GLN A 106 5.54 -25.18 -12.41
CA GLN A 106 4.85 -23.88 -12.35
C GLN A 106 4.94 -23.23 -10.96
N ILE A 107 4.83 -24.03 -9.89
CA ILE A 107 5.00 -23.53 -8.52
C ILE A 107 6.42 -23.04 -8.30
N GLU A 108 7.42 -23.78 -8.75
CA GLU A 108 8.82 -23.37 -8.65
C GLU A 108 9.09 -22.06 -9.41
N GLU A 109 8.59 -21.94 -10.64
CA GLU A 109 8.72 -20.71 -11.42
C GLU A 109 8.03 -19.51 -10.74
N ALA A 110 6.78 -19.69 -10.32
CA ALA A 110 6.03 -18.64 -9.61
C ALA A 110 6.73 -18.24 -8.30
N SER A 111 7.30 -19.20 -7.56
CA SER A 111 8.01 -18.91 -6.32
C SER A 111 9.25 -18.04 -6.54
N LYS A 112 9.98 -18.26 -7.65
CA LYS A 112 11.15 -17.46 -8.01
C LYS A 112 10.74 -16.03 -8.38
N LEU A 113 9.67 -15.87 -9.15
CA LEU A 113 9.13 -14.55 -9.50
C LEU A 113 8.69 -13.78 -8.26
N ILE A 114 7.94 -14.43 -7.35
CA ILE A 114 7.48 -13.82 -6.10
C ILE A 114 8.67 -13.33 -5.26
N GLN A 115 9.76 -14.09 -5.17
CA GLN A 115 10.95 -13.66 -4.42
C GLN A 115 11.63 -12.44 -5.04
N ILE A 116 11.67 -12.35 -6.38
CA ILE A 116 12.22 -11.20 -7.09
C ILE A 116 11.33 -9.97 -6.84
N ASP A 117 10.02 -10.13 -6.99
CA ASP A 117 9.04 -9.08 -6.79
C ASP A 117 9.05 -8.55 -5.35
N GLN A 118 9.13 -9.45 -4.35
CA GLN A 118 9.24 -9.07 -2.95
C GLN A 118 10.47 -8.19 -2.70
N LYS A 119 11.64 -8.58 -3.22
CA LYS A 119 12.86 -7.77 -3.10
C LYS A 119 12.72 -6.40 -3.78
N GLY A 120 12.12 -6.38 -4.97
CA GLY A 120 11.86 -5.13 -5.70
C GLY A 120 10.93 -4.20 -4.93
N MET A 121 9.85 -4.74 -4.37
CA MET A 121 8.87 -3.99 -3.57
C MET A 121 9.47 -3.47 -2.26
N GLU A 122 10.30 -4.27 -1.57
CA GLU A 122 11.04 -3.84 -0.39
C GLU A 122 12.00 -2.69 -0.69
N GLN A 123 12.75 -2.79 -1.80
CA GLN A 123 13.64 -1.72 -2.24
C GLN A 123 12.86 -0.45 -2.56
N ARG A 124 11.78 -0.56 -3.35
CA ARG A 124 10.94 0.58 -3.69
C ARG A 124 10.32 1.24 -2.46
N THR A 125 9.92 0.44 -1.48
CA THR A 125 9.40 0.95 -0.19
C THR A 125 10.46 1.76 0.55
N LYS A 126 11.71 1.29 0.59
CA LYS A 126 12.82 2.02 1.22
C LYS A 126 13.12 3.34 0.50
N GLU A 127 13.14 3.33 -0.83
CA GLU A 127 13.33 4.53 -1.65
C GLU A 127 12.24 5.57 -1.36
N LEU A 128 10.96 5.15 -1.37
CA LEU A 128 9.84 6.04 -1.10
C LEU A 128 9.87 6.59 0.33
N GLN A 129 10.26 5.79 1.33
CA GLN A 129 10.43 6.27 2.69
C GLN A 129 11.51 7.35 2.80
N GLU A 130 12.62 7.19 2.06
CA GLU A 130 13.70 8.17 2.05
C GLU A 130 13.30 9.45 1.29
N GLU A 131 12.63 9.31 0.14
CA GLU A 131 12.06 10.46 -0.58
C GLU A 131 11.08 11.25 0.30
N LEU A 132 10.21 10.56 1.04
CA LEU A 132 9.26 11.19 1.97
C LEU A 132 9.98 11.96 3.08
N ARG A 133 11.03 11.39 3.67
CA ARG A 133 11.85 12.08 4.68
C ARG A 133 12.53 13.33 4.13
N GLN A 134 13.08 13.24 2.92
CA GLN A 134 13.69 14.39 2.27
C GLN A 134 12.69 15.48 1.94
N GLN A 135 11.48 15.12 1.49
CA GLN A 135 10.41 16.08 1.26
C GLN A 135 9.95 16.74 2.55
N GLN A 136 9.79 15.99 3.63
CA GLN A 136 9.44 16.55 4.95
C GLN A 136 10.50 17.56 5.41
N ALA A 137 11.79 17.22 5.29
CA ALA A 137 12.87 18.14 5.64
C ALA A 137 12.85 19.42 4.80
N ARG A 138 12.52 19.33 3.50
CA ARG A 138 12.36 20.51 2.62
C ARG A 138 11.16 21.36 3.04
N ILE A 139 10.03 20.75 3.38
CA ILE A 139 8.83 21.46 3.87
C ILE A 139 9.17 22.22 5.16
N ASP A 140 9.83 21.55 6.11
CA ASP A 140 10.21 22.16 7.39
C ASP A 140 11.19 23.34 7.18
N GLN A 141 12.12 23.21 6.24
CA GLN A 141 13.06 24.28 5.90
C GLN A 141 12.33 25.48 5.27
N ILE A 142 11.44 25.23 4.30
CA ILE A 142 10.66 26.28 3.66
C ILE A 142 9.76 26.99 4.67
N ALA A 143 9.16 26.25 5.63
CA ALA A 143 8.35 26.84 6.69
C ALA A 143 9.18 27.80 7.57
N LYS A 144 10.37 27.37 8.01
CA LYS A 144 11.30 28.21 8.78
C LYS A 144 11.74 29.46 8.01
N ASP A 145 12.04 29.31 6.73
CA ASP A 145 12.41 30.43 5.87
C ASP A 145 11.24 31.40 5.67
N GLY A 146 10.01 30.88 5.53
CA GLY A 146 8.78 31.66 5.48
C GLY A 146 8.57 32.48 6.76
N ASP A 147 8.72 31.86 7.92
CA ASP A 147 8.62 32.54 9.22
C ASP A 147 9.67 33.65 9.37
N ARG A 148 10.92 33.37 8.99
CA ARG A 148 12.00 34.37 9.02
C ARG A 148 11.68 35.58 8.14
N VAL A 149 11.28 35.35 6.89
CA VAL A 149 10.93 36.42 5.96
C VAL A 149 9.72 37.22 6.46
N ALA A 150 8.72 36.56 7.07
CA ALA A 150 7.58 37.24 7.66
C ALA A 150 8.00 38.17 8.82
N GLN A 151 8.90 37.71 9.69
CA GLN A 151 9.45 38.54 10.77
C GLN A 151 10.25 39.73 10.24
N GLU A 152 11.10 39.51 9.24
CA GLU A 152 11.87 40.57 8.56
C GLU A 152 10.95 41.61 7.91
N ALA A 153 9.85 41.19 7.30
CA ALA A 153 8.86 42.10 6.73
C ALA A 153 8.15 42.94 7.82
N LEU A 154 7.85 42.33 8.98
CA LEU A 154 7.25 43.03 10.12
C LEU A 154 8.20 44.05 10.74
N THR A 155 9.49 43.72 10.91
CA THR A 155 10.49 44.65 11.43
C THR A 155 10.68 45.82 10.46
N LEU A 156 10.84 45.55 9.17
CA LEU A 156 10.97 46.59 8.14
C LEU A 156 9.75 47.51 8.11
N ARG A 157 8.54 46.97 8.24
CA ARG A 157 7.31 47.77 8.32
C ARG A 157 7.30 48.70 9.54
N LYS A 158 7.71 48.21 10.71
CA LYS A 158 7.82 49.03 11.94
C LYS A 158 8.86 50.13 11.78
N GLU A 159 10.02 49.84 11.19
CA GLU A 159 11.04 50.84 10.91
C GLU A 159 10.57 51.90 9.92
N ALA A 160 9.91 51.48 8.83
CA ALA A 160 9.34 52.40 7.85
C ALA A 160 8.30 53.33 8.49
N GLN A 161 7.49 52.82 9.42
CA GLN A 161 6.54 53.64 10.18
C GLN A 161 7.26 54.67 11.06
N ARG A 162 8.27 54.25 11.85
CA ARG A 162 9.07 55.17 12.68
C ARG A 162 9.73 56.26 11.85
N ARG A 163 10.31 55.90 10.69
CA ARG A 163 10.91 56.89 9.78
C ARG A 163 9.88 57.88 9.24
N ARG A 164 8.66 57.45 8.95
CA ARG A 164 7.57 58.37 8.54
C ARG A 164 7.24 59.35 9.65
N GLU A 165 7.09 58.86 10.88
CA GLU A 165 6.83 59.70 12.06
C GLU A 165 7.96 60.73 12.27
N ASP A 166 9.23 60.31 12.12
CA ASP A 166 10.38 61.20 12.19
C ASP A 166 10.37 62.26 11.09
N VAL A 167 10.03 61.91 9.85
CA VAL A 167 9.91 62.89 8.76
C VAL A 167 8.83 63.93 9.07
N TYR A 168 7.66 63.52 9.58
CA TYR A 168 6.61 64.46 9.97
C TYR A 168 7.08 65.40 11.09
N ARG A 169 7.75 64.85 12.11
CA ARG A 169 8.30 65.65 13.22
C ARG A 169 9.33 66.67 12.72
N LEU A 170 10.31 66.23 11.94
CA LEU A 170 11.37 67.09 11.40
C LEU A 170 10.79 68.17 10.48
N ARG A 171 9.77 67.84 9.68
CA ARG A 171 9.06 68.83 8.85
C ARG A 171 8.38 69.89 9.70
N SER A 172 7.72 69.51 10.79
CA SER A 172 7.11 70.46 11.73
C SER A 172 8.17 71.39 12.34
N GLN A 173 9.29 70.83 12.81
CA GLN A 173 10.39 71.62 13.38
C GLN A 173 11.00 72.57 12.35
N LEU A 174 11.11 72.15 11.08
CA LEU A 174 11.62 73.01 10.02
C LEU A 174 10.70 74.20 9.75
N GLU A 175 9.38 74.01 9.75
CA GLU A 175 8.42 75.11 9.57
C GLU A 175 8.43 76.08 10.76
N GLU A 176 8.61 75.58 11.98
CA GLU A 176 8.80 76.41 13.18
C GLU A 176 10.07 77.27 13.06
N LEU A 177 11.21 76.66 12.71
CA LEU A 177 12.47 77.38 12.49
C LEU A 177 12.37 78.43 11.38
N ARG A 178 11.66 78.14 10.29
CA ARG A 178 11.40 79.12 9.23
C ARG A 178 10.58 80.31 9.74
N THR A 179 9.57 80.04 10.55
CA THR A 179 8.74 81.07 11.17
C THR A 179 9.57 81.95 12.11
N ASP A 180 10.42 81.36 12.93
CA ASP A 180 11.30 82.09 13.84
C ASP A 180 12.38 82.89 13.11
N ALA A 181 12.97 82.33 12.05
CA ALA A 181 13.89 83.06 11.18
C ALA A 181 13.22 84.30 10.57
N TYR A 182 11.96 84.19 10.14
CA TYR A 182 11.19 85.33 9.65
C TYR A 182 10.97 86.38 10.76
N ARG A 183 10.56 85.97 11.96
CA ARG A 183 10.38 86.87 13.12
C ARG A 183 11.67 87.60 13.50
N LEU A 184 12.80 86.90 13.54
CA LEU A 184 14.12 87.46 13.80
C LEU A 184 14.51 88.48 12.72
N SER A 185 14.20 88.20 11.45
CA SER A 185 14.45 89.14 10.35
C SER A 185 13.67 90.44 10.52
N GLU A 186 12.41 90.36 10.94
CA GLU A 186 11.55 91.53 11.21
C GLU A 186 12.04 92.32 12.45
N GLN A 187 12.45 91.63 13.51
CA GLN A 187 13.06 92.26 14.68
C GLN A 187 14.36 92.99 14.31
N LYS A 188 15.21 92.38 13.49
CA LYS A 188 16.44 93.00 12.99
C LYS A 188 16.15 94.29 12.23
N LYS A 189 15.17 94.29 11.31
CA LYS A 189 14.76 95.51 10.58
C LYS A 189 14.31 96.61 11.55
N ARG A 190 13.43 96.28 12.51
CA ARG A 190 12.96 97.24 13.51
C ARG A 190 14.10 97.83 14.35
N LEU A 191 15.06 97.00 14.77
CA LEU A 191 16.24 97.47 15.50
C LEU A 191 17.12 98.37 14.64
N GLN A 192 17.28 98.07 13.34
CA GLN A 192 17.99 98.95 12.41
C GLN A 192 17.30 100.30 12.24
N ASP A 193 15.97 100.31 12.08
CA ASP A 193 15.20 101.56 11.99
C ASP A 193 15.34 102.41 13.27
N LEU A 194 15.29 101.76 14.44
CA LEU A 194 15.51 102.42 15.73
C LEU A 194 16.92 102.99 15.84
N LEU A 195 17.94 102.25 15.41
CA LEU A 195 19.34 102.70 15.38
C LEU A 195 19.46 103.96 14.52
N THR A 196 18.97 103.93 13.28
CA THR A 196 18.97 105.09 12.37
C THR A 196 18.24 106.29 12.96
N ARG A 197 17.12 106.06 13.66
CA ARG A 197 16.37 107.14 14.32
C ARG A 197 17.18 107.77 15.46
N ILE A 198 17.84 106.96 16.27
CA ILE A 198 18.70 107.42 17.38
C ILE A 198 19.91 108.17 16.84
N ASP A 199 20.57 107.66 15.80
CA ASP A 199 21.69 108.36 15.15
C ASP A 199 21.26 109.73 14.65
N GLY A 200 20.12 109.83 13.98
CA GLY A 200 19.56 111.12 13.56
C GLY A 200 19.21 112.06 14.73
N VAL A 201 18.79 111.54 15.89
CA VAL A 201 18.60 112.35 17.11
C VAL A 201 19.94 112.83 17.64
N ASN A 202 20.94 111.95 17.75
CA ASN A 202 22.28 112.28 18.22
C ASN A 202 22.92 113.36 17.35
N GLU A 203 22.87 113.23 16.03
CA GLU A 203 23.37 114.28 15.14
C GLU A 203 22.68 115.63 15.34
N ARG A 204 21.36 115.64 15.54
CA ARG A 204 20.63 116.89 15.82
C ARG A 204 21.08 117.50 17.15
N LEU A 205 21.24 116.67 18.19
CA LEU A 205 21.73 117.10 19.49
C LEU A 205 23.17 117.62 19.41
N GLU A 206 24.06 116.96 18.66
CA GLU A 206 25.42 117.45 18.41
C GLU A 206 25.42 118.79 17.68
N ARG A 207 24.62 118.93 16.60
CA ARG A 207 24.46 120.20 15.90
C ARG A 207 23.98 121.29 16.85
N ARG A 208 23.00 120.99 17.71
CA ARG A 208 22.49 121.93 18.70
C ARG A 208 23.54 122.28 19.75
N LYS A 209 24.31 121.30 20.24
CA LYS A 209 25.44 121.52 21.15
C LYS A 209 26.47 122.46 20.53
N ARG A 210 26.92 122.22 19.30
CA ARG A 210 27.85 123.09 18.58
C ARG A 210 27.31 124.52 18.42
N GLN A 211 26.02 124.67 18.11
CA GLN A 211 25.36 125.98 18.04
C GLN A 211 25.36 126.71 19.39
N LEU A 212 25.03 126.01 20.48
CA LEU A 212 25.02 126.57 21.83
C LEU A 212 26.44 126.94 22.29
N GLU A 213 27.44 126.10 22.01
CA GLU A 213 28.85 126.39 22.30
C GLU A 213 29.35 127.62 21.51
N ALA A 214 28.95 127.77 20.24
CA ALA A 214 29.26 128.95 19.45
C ALA A 214 28.56 130.22 20.01
N ALA A 215 27.32 130.10 20.49
CA ALA A 215 26.58 131.19 21.11
C ALA A 215 27.08 131.54 22.53
N ALA A 216 27.68 130.58 23.24
CA ALA A 216 28.23 130.75 24.59
C ALA A 216 29.68 131.27 24.59
N LYS A 217 30.36 131.34 23.44
CA LYS A 217 31.61 132.10 23.31
C LYS A 217 31.27 133.60 23.32
N PRO A 218 31.68 134.36 24.34
CA PRO A 218 31.51 135.80 24.31
C PRO A 218 32.40 136.38 23.21
N ALA A 219 31.84 137.29 22.42
CA ALA A 219 32.64 138.23 21.66
C ALA A 219 33.31 139.19 22.65
N TYR A 220 34.46 138.80 23.19
CA TYR A 220 35.44 139.73 23.72
C TYR A 220 36.72 139.58 22.90
N GLU A 221 36.91 140.60 22.07
CA GLU A 221 38.13 141.09 21.39
C GLU A 221 38.76 140.23 20.29
#